data_AF-A0A2V3JIJ0-F1
#
_entry.id   AF-A0A2V3JIJ0-F1
#
_cell.length_a   1.000
_cell.length_b   1.000
_cell.length_c   1.000
_cell.angle_alpha   90.00
_cell.angle_beta   90.00
_cell.angle_gamma   90.00
#
_symmetry.space_group_name_H-M   'P 1'
#
loop_
_entity.id
_entity.type
_entity.pdbx_description
1 polymer ?
#
loop_
_entity_poly.entity_id
_entity_poly.type
_entity_poly.pdbx_seq_one_letter_code
_entity_poly.pdbx_strand_id
1 'polypeptide(L)'
;MSLGSGAIAKLEAPITASITVDSFEYCPGDTMTVTIDLANPTEDSLTFQWYWLVPQFSVCIPVTLIPVSIPAGYDETLEYSFAIPNWGATGFGNVFYVQLAEEAGVGGGGEVLDVGTAGWIYSPSREAGTEATPVEEAKIANEIKRTVERIG
;
A
#
# COMPACT_ATOMS: atom_id res chain seq x y z
N MET A 1 26.69 -50.29 9.62
CA MET A 1 25.77 -49.66 8.66
C MET A 1 25.32 -48.35 9.27
N SER A 2 25.84 -47.23 8.77
CA SER A 2 25.50 -45.89 9.25
C SER A 2 24.30 -45.40 8.43
N LEU A 3 23.19 -45.09 9.10
CA LEU A 3 22.05 -44.41 8.48
C LEU A 3 22.41 -42.92 8.42
N GLY A 4 22.59 -42.41 7.20
CA GLY A 4 22.81 -40.99 6.96
C GLY A 4 21.63 -40.18 7.45
N SER A 5 21.91 -39.17 8.27
CA SER A 5 20.95 -38.15 8.68
C SER A 5 20.50 -37.41 7.42
N GLY A 6 19.25 -37.60 7.02
CA GLY A 6 18.62 -36.80 5.99
C GLY A 6 18.45 -35.38 6.52
N ALA A 7 19.22 -34.44 5.97
CA ALA A 7 18.97 -33.03 6.16
C ALA A 7 17.60 -32.72 5.52
N ILE A 8 16.59 -32.51 6.36
CA ILE A 8 15.36 -31.88 5.94
C ILE A 8 15.74 -30.44 5.64
N ALA A 9 15.74 -30.04 4.37
CA ALA A 9 15.88 -28.63 4.02
C ALA A 9 14.76 -27.86 4.74
N LYS A 10 15.14 -26.97 5.66
CA LYS A 10 14.21 -26.00 6.23
C LYS A 10 13.70 -25.19 5.04
N LEU A 11 12.43 -25.34 4.69
CA LEU A 11 11.81 -24.45 3.70
C LEU A 11 11.86 -23.07 4.35
N GLU A 12 12.72 -22.19 3.88
CA GLU A 12 12.71 -20.80 4.33
C GLU A 12 11.39 -20.19 3.87
N ALA A 13 10.64 -19.61 4.81
CA ALA A 13 9.41 -18.90 4.47
C ALA A 13 9.78 -17.75 3.50
N PRO A 14 8.89 -17.37 2.57
CA PRO A 14 9.17 -16.27 1.66
C PRO A 14 9.03 -14.92 2.37
N ILE A 15 9.84 -13.94 1.95
CA ILE A 15 9.56 -12.53 2.23
C ILE A 15 8.19 -12.22 1.60
N THR A 16 7.32 -11.53 2.34
CA THR A 16 5.95 -11.26 1.90
C THR A 16 5.58 -9.81 2.16
N ALA A 17 5.02 -9.15 1.16
CA ALA A 17 4.38 -7.85 1.22
C ALA A 17 3.03 -7.93 0.51
N SER A 18 1.96 -8.09 1.27
CA SER A 18 0.59 -8.09 0.76
C SER A 18 -0.09 -6.76 1.10
N ILE A 19 -1.07 -6.35 0.29
CA ILE A 19 -2.00 -5.29 0.65
C ILE A 19 -3.37 -5.60 0.06
N THR A 20 -4.41 -5.37 0.84
CA THR A 20 -5.80 -5.53 0.44
C THR A 20 -6.66 -4.38 0.96
N VAL A 21 -7.84 -4.24 0.38
CA VAL A 21 -8.89 -3.31 0.79
C VAL A 21 -10.17 -4.11 1.03
N ASP A 22 -11.00 -3.65 1.95
CA ASP A 22 -12.21 -4.37 2.37
C ASP A 22 -13.36 -4.34 1.32
N SER A 23 -13.30 -3.40 0.37
CA SER A 23 -14.22 -3.25 -0.75
C SER A 23 -13.48 -2.80 -2.01
N PHE A 24 -14.08 -3.03 -3.17
CA PHE A 24 -13.53 -2.60 -4.45
C PHE A 24 -13.95 -1.17 -4.84
N GLU A 25 -15.08 -0.68 -4.33
CA GLU A 25 -15.64 0.63 -4.65
C GLU A 25 -16.02 1.37 -3.36
N TYR A 26 -15.73 2.68 -3.33
CA TYR A 26 -16.02 3.55 -2.19
C TYR A 26 -16.58 4.90 -2.64
N CYS A 27 -17.54 5.41 -1.87
CA CYS A 27 -18.13 6.73 -1.99
C CYS A 27 -17.59 7.70 -0.92
N PRO A 28 -17.76 9.03 -1.12
CA PRO A 28 -17.51 9.99 -0.05
C PRO A 28 -18.24 9.65 1.24
N GLY A 29 -17.50 9.60 2.34
CA GLY A 29 -18.02 9.24 3.67
C GLY A 29 -17.91 7.76 4.02
N ASP A 30 -17.64 6.88 3.06
CA ASP A 30 -17.34 5.48 3.36
C ASP A 30 -16.03 5.39 4.15
N THR A 31 -15.97 4.40 5.05
CA THR A 31 -14.74 4.03 5.73
C THR A 31 -14.10 2.89 4.94
N MET A 32 -12.85 3.10 4.52
CA MET A 32 -12.02 2.07 3.95
C MET A 32 -11.14 1.47 5.03
N THR A 33 -11.03 0.14 5.03
CA THR A 33 -10.03 -0.60 5.80
C THR A 33 -9.02 -1.21 4.85
N VAL A 34 -7.74 -0.88 5.06
CA VAL A 34 -6.58 -1.43 4.37
C VAL A 34 -5.90 -2.43 5.29
N THR A 35 -5.67 -3.64 4.79
CA THR A 35 -4.95 -4.70 5.51
C THR A 35 -3.64 -4.99 4.78
N ILE A 36 -2.52 -4.96 5.50
CA ILE A 36 -1.17 -5.20 4.97
C ILE A 36 -0.55 -6.35 5.74
N ASP A 37 -0.15 -7.42 5.06
CA ASP A 37 0.61 -8.51 5.67
C ASP A 37 2.08 -8.37 5.31
N LEU A 38 2.96 -8.40 6.32
CA LEU A 38 4.39 -8.30 6.15
C LEU A 38 5.09 -9.47 6.83
N ALA A 39 5.91 -10.18 6.07
CA ALA A 39 6.81 -11.21 6.59
C ALA A 39 8.25 -10.94 6.15
N ASN A 40 9.16 -10.86 7.12
CA ASN A 40 10.60 -10.86 6.93
C ASN A 40 11.21 -12.04 7.70
N PRO A 41 11.29 -13.24 7.11
CA PRO A 41 11.87 -14.41 7.74
C PRO A 41 13.41 -14.43 7.68
N THR A 42 14.04 -13.37 7.16
CA THR A 42 15.51 -13.26 7.04
C THR A 42 16.15 -12.77 8.33
N GLU A 43 17.48 -12.75 8.35
CA GLU A 43 18.29 -12.25 9.48
C GLU A 43 18.61 -10.74 9.38
N ASP A 44 18.32 -10.12 8.24
CA ASP A 44 18.57 -8.70 7.98
C ASP A 44 17.28 -7.88 8.10
N SER A 45 17.42 -6.58 8.35
CA SER A 45 16.27 -5.66 8.31
C SER A 45 15.95 -5.29 6.87
N LEU A 46 14.66 -5.12 6.58
CA LEU A 46 14.16 -4.69 5.28
C LEU A 46 13.55 -3.30 5.38
N THR A 47 13.40 -2.65 4.23
CA THR A 47 12.72 -1.37 4.09
C THR A 47 11.34 -1.58 3.49
N PHE A 48 10.30 -1.20 4.23
CA PHE A 48 8.92 -1.14 3.75
C PHE A 48 8.57 0.24 3.20
N GLN A 49 7.91 0.26 2.06
CA GLN A 49 7.41 1.47 1.42
C GLN A 49 5.97 1.26 0.94
N TRP A 50 5.11 2.23 1.21
CA TRP A 50 3.71 2.22 0.78
C TRP A 50 3.40 3.48 -0.03
N TYR A 51 2.84 3.30 -1.22
CA TYR A 51 2.45 4.34 -2.15
C TYR A 51 0.96 4.25 -2.50
N TRP A 52 0.36 5.41 -2.73
CA TRP A 52 -0.97 5.58 -3.30
C TRP A 52 -0.85 6.22 -4.68
N LEU A 53 -1.31 5.50 -5.70
CA LEU A 53 -1.28 5.92 -7.09
C LEU A 53 -2.69 6.24 -7.60
N VAL A 54 -2.78 7.28 -8.43
CA VAL A 54 -3.97 7.57 -9.25
C VAL A 54 -3.51 7.71 -10.71
N PRO A 55 -3.50 6.61 -11.48
CA PRO A 55 -2.92 6.59 -12.82
C PRO A 55 -3.51 7.63 -13.78
N GLN A 56 -4.83 7.86 -13.69
CA GLN A 56 -5.54 8.81 -14.56
C GLN A 56 -5.00 10.25 -14.43
N PHE A 57 -4.49 10.63 -13.25
CA PHE A 57 -4.01 11.98 -12.96
C PHE A 57 -2.50 12.04 -12.73
N SER A 58 -1.77 10.97 -13.10
CA SER A 58 -0.32 10.86 -12.90
C SER A 58 0.13 11.12 -11.45
N VAL A 59 -0.71 10.78 -10.47
CA VAL A 59 -0.42 10.98 -9.04
C VAL A 59 0.26 9.74 -8.48
N CYS A 60 1.35 9.95 -7.75
CA CYS A 60 2.01 8.95 -6.91
C CYS A 60 2.45 9.63 -5.62
N ILE A 61 1.85 9.22 -4.49
CA ILE A 61 2.07 9.82 -3.18
C ILE A 61 2.54 8.73 -2.22
N PRO A 62 3.68 8.90 -1.52
CA PRO A 62 4.05 7.99 -0.45
C PRO A 62 3.06 8.13 0.71
N VAL A 63 2.49 7.00 1.16
CA VAL A 63 1.65 6.93 2.36
C VAL A 63 2.55 6.97 3.60
N THR A 64 3.66 6.24 3.57
CA THR A 64 4.72 6.32 4.58
C THR A 64 5.72 7.41 4.19
N LEU A 65 5.77 8.52 4.94
CA LEU A 65 6.68 9.65 4.67
C LEU A 65 8.16 9.30 4.86
N ILE A 66 8.45 8.33 5.73
CA ILE A 66 9.79 7.79 5.99
C ILE A 66 9.72 6.29 5.72
N PRO A 67 10.71 5.69 5.04
CA PRO A 67 10.76 4.25 4.87
C PRO A 67 10.76 3.55 6.23
N VAL A 68 9.89 2.55 6.39
CA VAL A 68 9.72 1.85 7.67
C VAL A 68 10.68 0.67 7.71
N SER A 69 11.53 0.60 8.72
CA SER A 69 12.42 -0.55 8.92
C SER A 69 11.61 -1.73 9.47
N ILE A 70 11.65 -2.87 8.77
CA ILE A 70 11.02 -4.12 9.12
C ILE A 70 12.10 -5.06 9.65
N PRO A 71 12.12 -5.39 10.96
CA PRO A 71 13.19 -6.16 11.56
C PRO A 71 13.21 -7.61 11.06
N ALA A 72 14.35 -8.28 11.29
CA ALA A 72 14.48 -9.71 11.12
C ALA A 72 13.42 -10.48 11.92
N GLY A 73 12.85 -11.52 11.33
CA GLY A 73 11.80 -12.35 11.93
C GLY A 73 10.43 -11.68 12.07
N TYR A 74 10.19 -10.53 11.43
CA TYR A 74 8.88 -9.86 11.45
C TYR A 74 7.83 -10.71 10.74
N ASP A 75 6.65 -10.84 11.33
CA ASP A 75 5.49 -11.56 10.76
C ASP A 75 4.23 -10.99 11.41
N GLU A 76 3.67 -9.94 10.82
CA GLU A 76 2.52 -9.21 11.37
C GLU A 76 1.56 -8.78 10.27
N THR A 77 0.29 -8.66 10.66
CA THR A 77 -0.78 -8.05 9.86
C THR A 77 -1.10 -6.68 10.46
N LEU A 78 -1.03 -5.64 9.62
CA LEU A 78 -1.34 -4.26 9.98
C LEU A 78 -2.69 -3.85 9.37
N GLU A 79 -3.52 -3.17 10.16
CA GLU A 79 -4.81 -2.65 9.70
C GLU A 79 -4.88 -1.13 9.88
N TYR A 80 -5.25 -0.44 8.81
CA TYR A 80 -5.45 1.01 8.77
C TYR A 80 -6.86 1.31 8.29
N SER A 81 -7.57 2.19 8.99
CA SER A 81 -8.92 2.60 8.59
C SER A 81 -9.04 4.10 8.50
N PHE A 82 -9.63 4.60 7.41
CA PHE A 82 -9.84 6.03 7.20
C PHE A 82 -11.08 6.31 6.35
N ALA A 83 -11.68 7.49 6.56
CA ALA A 83 -12.83 7.92 5.78
C ALA A 83 -12.41 8.52 4.43
N ILE A 84 -13.10 8.12 3.36
CA ILE A 84 -12.94 8.62 2.00
C ILE A 84 -13.54 10.02 1.89
N PRO A 85 -12.74 11.06 1.59
CA PRO A 85 -13.26 12.41 1.37
C PRO A 85 -14.06 12.52 0.08
N ASN A 86 -14.75 13.65 -0.06
CA ASN A 86 -15.28 14.07 -1.35
C ASN A 86 -14.14 14.64 -2.21
N TRP A 87 -13.70 13.88 -3.22
CA TRP A 87 -12.68 14.28 -4.19
C TRP A 87 -13.25 14.89 -5.47
N GLY A 88 -14.54 15.22 -5.46
CA GLY A 88 -15.26 15.82 -6.58
C GLY A 88 -16.14 14.82 -7.30
N ALA A 89 -16.65 15.23 -8.47
CA ALA A 89 -17.77 14.59 -9.15
C ALA A 89 -17.39 13.54 -10.22
N THR A 90 -16.09 13.29 -10.41
CA THR A 90 -15.59 12.32 -11.41
C THR A 90 -15.05 11.09 -10.69
N GLY A 91 -15.52 9.91 -11.09
CA GLY A 91 -14.96 8.64 -10.58
C GLY A 91 -13.61 8.32 -11.21
N PHE A 92 -12.74 7.65 -10.45
CA PHE A 92 -11.39 7.28 -10.91
C PHE A 92 -10.86 6.05 -10.18
N GLY A 93 -9.93 5.36 -10.84
CA GLY A 93 -9.24 4.21 -10.28
C GLY A 93 -8.04 4.62 -9.42
N ASN A 94 -7.85 3.91 -8.32
CA ASN A 94 -6.76 4.07 -7.37
C ASN A 94 -6.02 2.74 -7.24
N VAL A 95 -4.73 2.81 -6.92
CA VAL A 95 -3.92 1.65 -6.61
C VAL A 95 -3.10 1.95 -5.36
N PHE A 96 -3.21 1.09 -4.35
CA PHE A 96 -2.16 0.98 -3.35
C PHE A 96 -1.07 0.04 -3.85
N TYR A 97 0.16 0.46 -3.68
CA TYR A 97 1.35 -0.34 -3.98
C TYR A 97 2.24 -0.36 -2.75
N VAL A 98 2.62 -1.55 -2.32
CA VAL A 98 3.60 -1.75 -1.25
C VAL A 98 4.79 -2.54 -1.77
N GLN A 99 5.94 -2.30 -1.19
CA GLN A 99 7.12 -3.11 -1.45
C GLN A 99 7.97 -3.31 -0.19
N LEU A 100 8.61 -4.47 -0.13
CA LEU A 100 9.77 -4.73 0.73
C LEU A 100 11.03 -4.72 -0.13
N ALA A 101 12.02 -3.98 0.31
CA ALA A 101 13.32 -3.89 -0.34
C ALA A 101 14.44 -4.05 0.68
N GLU A 102 15.65 -4.40 0.22
CA GLU A 102 16.85 -4.28 1.04
C GLU A 102 17.03 -2.84 1.54
N GLU A 103 17.74 -2.65 2.65
CA GLU A 103 18.05 -1.30 3.13
C GLU A 103 18.82 -0.49 2.08
N ALA A 104 18.40 0.76 1.89
CA ALA A 104 19.02 1.67 0.94
C ALA A 104 20.47 2.00 1.35
N GLY A 105 21.43 1.72 0.47
CA GLY A 105 22.81 2.16 0.62
C GLY A 105 23.01 3.63 0.24
N VAL A 106 24.25 4.12 0.30
CA VAL A 106 24.65 5.52 0.01
C VAL A 106 24.42 5.93 -1.47
N GLY A 107 23.90 5.03 -2.32
CA GLY A 107 23.71 5.24 -3.76
C GLY A 107 22.27 5.13 -4.28
N GLY A 108 21.27 4.85 -3.44
CA GLY A 108 19.87 4.67 -3.87
C GLY A 108 19.13 3.59 -3.08
N GLY A 109 17.88 3.33 -3.45
CA GLY A 109 17.06 2.27 -2.85
C GLY A 109 17.66 0.87 -3.09
N GLY A 110 17.48 -0.03 -2.12
CA GLY A 110 17.90 -1.44 -2.22
C GLY A 110 17.09 -2.23 -3.24
N GLU A 111 17.50 -3.48 -3.51
CA GLU A 111 16.76 -4.39 -4.39
C GLU A 111 15.35 -4.64 -3.84
N VAL A 112 14.35 -4.59 -4.71
CA VAL A 112 12.96 -4.91 -4.34
C VAL A 112 12.81 -6.43 -4.29
N LEU A 113 12.41 -6.93 -3.13
CA LEU A 113 12.33 -8.36 -2.82
C LEU A 113 10.91 -8.91 -2.95
N ASP A 114 9.90 -8.11 -2.60
CA ASP A 114 8.50 -8.46 -2.82
C ASP A 114 7.61 -7.21 -2.98
N VAL A 115 6.48 -7.37 -3.66
CA VAL A 115 5.51 -6.29 -3.95
C VAL A 115 4.07 -6.75 -3.76
N GLY A 116 3.23 -5.84 -3.27
CA GLY A 116 1.80 -6.05 -3.14
C GLY A 116 1.01 -4.91 -3.78
N THR A 117 -0.15 -5.22 -4.35
CA THR A 117 -1.06 -4.19 -4.88
C THR A 117 -2.52 -4.43 -4.55
N ALA A 118 -3.24 -3.34 -4.29
CA ALA A 118 -4.70 -3.35 -4.13
C ALA A 118 -5.32 -2.24 -4.97
N GLY A 119 -6.13 -2.62 -5.95
CA GLY A 119 -6.87 -1.68 -6.80
C GLY A 119 -8.27 -1.43 -6.27
N TRP A 120 -8.74 -0.19 -6.38
CA TRP A 120 -10.10 0.19 -5.97
C TRP A 120 -10.59 1.44 -6.71
N ILE A 121 -11.89 1.71 -6.62
CA ILE A 121 -12.58 2.77 -7.38
C ILE A 121 -13.16 3.80 -6.42
N TYR A 122 -12.83 5.08 -6.65
CA TYR A 122 -13.57 6.20 -6.08
C TYR A 122 -14.83 6.46 -6.91
N SER A 123 -15.98 6.50 -6.26
CA SER A 123 -17.30 6.70 -6.85
C SER A 123 -17.97 7.93 -6.22
N PRO A 124 -18.17 9.03 -6.96
CA PRO A 124 -18.53 10.34 -6.38
C PRO A 124 -19.94 10.41 -5.74
N SER A 125 -20.87 9.55 -6.17
CA SER A 125 -22.05 9.01 -5.44
C SER A 125 -22.98 8.30 -6.46
N ARG A 126 -23.94 7.51 -5.96
CA ARG A 126 -25.04 6.90 -6.75
C ARG A 126 -26.20 7.85 -7.08
N GLU A 127 -26.25 9.05 -6.48
CA GLU A 127 -27.27 10.08 -6.72
C GLU A 127 -26.66 11.49 -6.66
N ALA A 128 -26.37 12.10 -7.80
CA ALA A 128 -26.12 13.55 -7.86
C ALA A 128 -26.48 14.10 -9.24
N GLY A 129 -27.71 14.60 -9.37
CA GLY A 129 -28.12 15.52 -10.42
C GLY A 129 -27.58 16.93 -10.19
N THR A 130 -26.29 17.08 -9.93
CA THR A 130 -25.66 18.39 -9.78
C THR A 130 -24.45 18.45 -10.70
N GLU A 131 -24.44 19.46 -11.57
CA GLU A 131 -23.49 19.69 -12.65
C GLU A 131 -22.03 19.56 -12.18
N ALA A 132 -21.33 18.56 -12.72
CA ALA A 132 -19.93 18.26 -12.38
C ALA A 132 -19.00 19.34 -12.94
N THR A 133 -18.25 20.02 -12.07
CA THR A 133 -17.10 20.82 -12.49
C THR A 133 -15.88 19.89 -12.65
N PRO A 134 -15.09 20.01 -13.74
CA PRO A 134 -13.89 19.20 -13.92
C PRO A 134 -12.92 19.40 -12.76
N VAL A 135 -12.47 18.30 -12.16
CA VAL A 135 -11.43 18.33 -11.12
C VAL A 135 -10.07 18.40 -11.81
N GLU A 136 -9.23 19.34 -11.37
CA GLU A 136 -7.87 19.54 -11.85
C GLU A 136 -6.91 18.59 -11.10
N GLU A 137 -5.96 17.96 -11.79
CA GLU A 137 -5.03 16.94 -11.26
C GLU A 137 -4.35 17.38 -9.96
N ALA A 138 -3.90 18.64 -9.90
CA ALA A 138 -3.23 19.21 -8.72
C ALA A 138 -4.13 19.26 -7.48
N LYS A 139 -5.46 19.33 -7.63
CA LYS A 139 -6.40 19.31 -6.50
C LYS A 139 -6.49 17.90 -5.92
N ILE A 140 -6.56 16.87 -6.78
CA ILE A 140 -6.64 15.48 -6.32
C ILE A 140 -5.37 15.06 -5.59
N ALA A 141 -4.20 15.39 -6.11
CA ALA A 141 -2.93 15.11 -5.42
C ALA A 141 -2.90 15.74 -4.01
N ASN A 142 -3.34 16.99 -3.87
CA ASN A 142 -3.38 17.67 -2.58
C ASN A 142 -4.40 17.05 -1.60
N GLU A 143 -5.59 16.67 -2.06
CA GLU A 143 -6.59 16.02 -1.20
C GLU A 143 -6.17 14.61 -0.77
N ILE A 144 -5.50 13.86 -1.64
CA ILE A 144 -4.93 12.55 -1.28
C ILE A 144 -3.82 12.73 -0.25
N LYS A 145 -2.93 13.72 -0.45
CA LYS A 145 -1.87 14.02 0.53
C LYS A 145 -2.45 14.34 1.92
N ARG A 146 -3.50 15.15 1.99
CA ARG A 146 -4.23 15.41 3.25
C ARG A 146 -4.90 14.17 3.83
N THR A 147 -5.26 13.20 2.99
CA THR A 147 -5.82 11.92 3.45
C THR A 147 -4.73 11.06 4.06
N VAL A 148 -3.58 10.96 3.40
CA VAL A 148 -2.38 10.29 3.92
C VAL A 148 -1.97 10.86 5.27
N GLU A 149 -1.97 12.18 5.44
CA GLU A 149 -1.67 12.85 6.72
C GLU A 149 -2.64 12.46 7.87
N ARG A 150 -3.78 11.82 7.59
CA ARG A 150 -4.73 11.32 8.59
C ARG A 150 -4.62 9.81 8.85
N ILE A 151 -3.85 9.08 8.04
CA ILE A 151 -3.61 7.63 8.21
C ILE A 151 -2.55 7.39 9.30
N GLY A 152 -1.68 8.38 9.55
CA GLY A 152 -0.63 8.38 10.59
C GLY A 152 -0.99 9.15 11.85
#